data_AF-A0A321LMV3-F1
#
_entry.id   AF-A0A321LMV3-F1
#
_cell.length_a   1.000
_cell.length_b   1.000
_cell.length_c   1.000
_cell.angle_alpha   90.00
_cell.angle_beta   90.00
_cell.angle_gamma   90.00
#
_symmetry.space_group_name_H-M   'P 1'
#
loop_
_entity.id
_entity.type
_entity.pdbx_description
1 polymer ?
#
loop_
_entity_poly.entity_id
_entity_poly.type
_entity_poly.pdbx_seq_one_letter_code
_entity_poly.pdbx_strand_id
1 'polypeptide(L)'
;MPQNIPAQSQEIASRLKKTDQELRDLQSSVKTGMINVKVLVEFRNASERARQASAAVQQWLEAQGKGNDPYLLLPQVMAERVSMATELLKDVTHDLEGGDMDFETPGLAELNRQVKTLADCLAKLFPNSK
;
A
#
# COMPACT_ATOMS: atom_id res chain seq x y z
N MET A 1 -16.19 -23.52 23.75
CA MET A 1 -17.07 -22.40 23.34
C MET A 1 -16.86 -22.19 21.85
N PRO A 2 -17.86 -22.41 20.97
CA PRO A 2 -17.70 -22.05 19.56
C PRO A 2 -17.67 -20.52 19.46
N GLN A 3 -16.58 -19.98 18.92
CA GLN A 3 -16.43 -18.55 18.71
C GLN A 3 -17.50 -18.06 17.72
N ASN A 4 -18.13 -16.94 18.03
CA ASN A 4 -19.18 -16.28 17.25
C ASN A 4 -18.60 -15.54 16.02
N ILE A 5 -17.80 -16.26 15.22
CA ILE A 5 -16.99 -15.77 14.09
C ILE A 5 -17.80 -15.04 12.99
N PRO A 6 -19.07 -15.42 12.66
CA PRO A 6 -19.81 -14.77 11.58
C PRO A 6 -20.19 -13.31 11.87
N ALA A 7 -20.68 -13.02 13.09
CA ALA A 7 -21.20 -11.70 13.43
C ALA A 7 -20.09 -10.65 13.53
N GLN A 8 -18.96 -11.01 14.13
CA GLN A 8 -17.81 -10.10 14.30
C GLN A 8 -17.12 -9.81 12.95
N SER A 9 -17.01 -10.82 12.08
CA SER A 9 -16.47 -10.63 10.72
C SER A 9 -17.35 -9.70 9.87
N GLN A 10 -18.67 -9.82 10.01
CA GLN A 10 -19.62 -8.97 9.30
C GLN A 10 -19.59 -7.52 9.80
N GLU A 11 -19.43 -7.29 11.12
CA GLU A 11 -19.23 -5.96 11.68
C GLU A 11 -17.94 -5.31 11.13
N ILE A 12 -16.82 -6.04 11.15
CA ILE A 12 -15.54 -5.56 10.62
C ILE A 12 -15.66 -5.19 9.14
N ALA A 13 -16.25 -6.08 8.32
CA ALA A 13 -16.45 -5.81 6.90
C ALA A 13 -17.30 -4.55 6.65
N SER A 14 -18.36 -4.33 7.44
CA SER A 14 -19.20 -3.14 7.34
C SER A 14 -18.45 -1.85 7.66
N ARG A 15 -17.60 -1.87 8.69
CA ARG A 15 -16.78 -0.73 9.10
C ARG A 15 -15.72 -0.41 8.06
N LEU A 16 -15.06 -1.44 7.53
CA LEU A 16 -14.08 -1.32 6.45
C LEU A 16 -14.69 -0.65 5.21
N LYS A 17 -15.88 -1.11 4.79
CA LYS A 17 -16.61 -0.51 3.66
C LYS A 17 -16.95 0.98 3.91
N LYS A 18 -17.37 1.32 5.13
CA LYS A 18 -17.66 2.71 5.50
C LYS A 18 -16.39 3.57 5.43
N THR A 19 -15.28 3.09 5.98
CA THR A 19 -13.99 3.78 5.93
C THR A 19 -13.50 3.97 4.50
N ASP A 20 -13.65 2.96 3.63
CA ASP A 20 -13.30 3.08 2.21
C ASP A 20 -14.08 4.20 1.52
N GLN A 21 -15.37 4.35 1.84
CA GLN A 21 -16.20 5.43 1.30
C GLN A 21 -15.74 6.79 1.82
N GLU A 22 -15.50 6.91 3.13
CA GLU A 22 -15.02 8.16 3.74
C GLU A 22 -13.67 8.60 3.13
N LEU A 23 -12.75 7.66 2.89
CA LEU A 23 -11.47 7.94 2.24
C LEU A 23 -11.65 8.47 0.81
N ARG A 24 -12.57 7.89 0.03
CA ARG A 24 -12.88 8.37 -1.34
C ARG A 24 -13.47 9.78 -1.32
N ASP A 25 -14.38 10.03 -0.40
CA ASP A 25 -15.04 11.33 -0.27
C ASP A 25 -14.01 12.40 0.08
N LEU A 26 -13.08 12.11 1.01
CA LEU A 26 -11.98 13.00 1.36
C LEU A 26 -11.02 13.24 0.18
N GLN A 27 -10.61 12.19 -0.55
CA GLN A 27 -9.75 12.33 -1.73
C GLN A 27 -10.37 13.25 -2.80
N SER A 28 -11.70 13.20 -2.97
CA SER A 28 -12.43 14.04 -3.93
C SER A 28 -12.63 15.48 -3.44
N SER A 29 -12.73 15.67 -2.13
CA SER A 29 -12.98 16.96 -1.49
C SER A 29 -11.72 17.82 -1.44
N VAL A 30 -10.55 17.21 -1.23
CA VAL A 30 -9.27 17.94 -1.24
C VAL A 30 -8.82 18.17 -2.68
N LYS A 31 -8.89 19.43 -3.11
CA LYS A 31 -8.56 19.85 -4.48
C LYS A 31 -7.20 20.54 -4.57
N THR A 32 -6.64 20.53 -5.78
CA THR A 32 -5.48 21.36 -6.13
C THR A 32 -5.79 22.84 -5.86
N GLY A 33 -4.82 23.56 -5.27
CA GLY A 33 -4.99 24.96 -4.86
C GLY A 33 -5.41 25.17 -3.40
N MET A 34 -5.93 24.14 -2.71
CA MET A 34 -6.17 24.19 -1.26
C MET A 34 -4.94 23.82 -0.43
N ILE A 35 -4.05 23.01 -1.02
CA ILE A 35 -2.92 22.38 -0.37
C ILE A 35 -1.78 22.21 -1.39
N ASN A 36 -0.54 22.15 -0.92
CA ASN A 36 0.62 21.83 -1.73
C ASN A 36 0.42 20.49 -2.49
N VAL A 37 0.82 20.46 -3.76
CA VAL A 37 0.59 19.31 -4.65
C VAL A 37 1.26 18.02 -4.14
N LYS A 38 2.46 18.10 -3.56
CA LYS A 38 3.15 16.93 -3.01
C LYS A 38 2.39 16.33 -1.83
N VAL A 39 1.88 17.18 -0.94
CA VAL A 39 1.06 16.74 0.19
C VAL A 39 -0.26 16.14 -0.28
N LEU A 40 -0.87 16.70 -1.33
CA LEU A 40 -2.09 16.14 -1.92
C LEU A 40 -1.85 14.76 -2.56
N VAL A 41 -0.74 14.60 -3.28
CA VAL A 41 -0.34 13.32 -3.88
C VAL A 41 -0.10 12.29 -2.78
N GLU A 42 0.65 12.63 -1.74
CA GLU A 42 0.89 11.73 -0.60
C GLU A 42 -0.41 11.32 0.10
N PHE A 43 -1.33 12.26 0.32
CA PHE A 43 -2.63 11.94 0.90
C PHE A 43 -3.43 10.97 0.03
N ARG A 44 -3.45 11.19 -1.29
CA ARG A 44 -4.15 10.32 -2.25
C ARG A 44 -3.53 8.93 -2.27
N ASN A 45 -2.21 8.84 -2.35
CA ASN A 45 -1.46 7.59 -2.33
C ASN A 45 -1.71 6.81 -1.03
N ALA A 46 -1.62 7.47 0.13
CA ALA A 46 -1.88 6.84 1.43
C ALA A 46 -3.32 6.33 1.56
N SER A 47 -4.29 7.12 1.11
CA SER A 47 -5.71 6.75 1.15
C SER A 47 -6.02 5.59 0.20
N GLU A 48 -5.40 5.55 -0.99
CA GLU A 48 -5.53 4.42 -1.91
C GLU A 48 -4.94 3.15 -1.33
N ARG A 49 -3.75 3.21 -0.71
CA ARG A 49 -3.14 2.07 0.00
C ARG A 49 -4.04 1.54 1.11
N ALA A 50 -4.64 2.42 1.91
CA ALA A 50 -5.58 2.03 2.96
C ALA A 50 -6.81 1.31 2.38
N ARG A 51 -7.34 1.81 1.25
CA ARG A 51 -8.48 1.20 0.56
C ARG A 51 -8.15 -0.19 0.01
N GLN A 52 -6.98 -0.36 -0.60
CA GLN A 52 -6.53 -1.67 -1.09
C GLN A 52 -6.37 -2.67 0.06
N ALA A 53 -5.79 -2.25 1.18
CA ALA A 53 -5.64 -3.09 2.37
C ALA A 53 -7.01 -3.50 2.96
N SER A 54 -7.95 -2.54 3.05
CA SER A 54 -9.33 -2.79 3.47
C SER A 54 -10.03 -3.82 2.57
N ALA A 55 -9.91 -3.66 1.25
CA ALA A 55 -10.47 -4.60 0.29
C ALA A 55 -9.88 -6.02 0.43
N ALA A 56 -8.57 -6.15 0.65
CA ALA A 56 -7.93 -7.44 0.88
C ALA A 56 -8.46 -8.13 2.15
N VAL A 57 -8.69 -7.39 3.23
CA VAL A 57 -9.29 -7.92 4.46
C VAL A 57 -10.74 -8.34 4.24
N GLN A 58 -11.54 -7.55 3.52
CA GLN A 58 -12.92 -7.91 3.17
C GLN A 58 -12.96 -9.22 2.36
N GLN A 59 -12.13 -9.33 1.31
CA GLN A 59 -12.04 -10.53 0.49
C GLN A 59 -11.62 -11.75 1.31
N TRP A 60 -10.68 -11.58 2.25
CA TRP A 60 -10.25 -12.64 3.16
C TRP A 60 -11.40 -13.14 4.04
N LEU A 61 -12.13 -12.23 4.68
CA LEU A 61 -13.26 -12.57 5.54
C LEU A 61 -14.41 -13.23 4.75
N GLU A 62 -14.68 -12.75 3.53
CA GLU A 62 -15.67 -13.35 2.65
C GLU A 62 -15.29 -14.77 2.21
N ALA A 63 -14.01 -14.99 1.87
CA ALA A 63 -13.53 -16.32 1.50
C ALA A 63 -13.70 -17.31 2.67
N GLN A 64 -13.30 -16.91 3.89
CA GLN A 64 -13.52 -17.71 5.09
C GLN A 64 -15.00 -18.00 5.34
N GLY A 65 -15.87 -16.98 5.24
CA GLY A 65 -17.31 -17.13 5.47
C GLY A 65 -18.02 -18.04 4.46
N LYS A 66 -17.51 -18.13 3.23
CA LYS A 66 -18.03 -19.02 2.16
C LYS A 66 -17.41 -20.42 2.19
N GLY A 67 -16.48 -20.70 3.11
CA GLY A 67 -15.73 -21.96 3.15
C GLY A 67 -14.68 -22.13 2.04
N ASN A 68 -14.34 -21.04 1.35
CA ASN A 68 -13.26 -21.00 0.36
C ASN A 68 -11.90 -20.84 1.07
N ASP A 69 -10.82 -21.21 0.38
CA ASP A 69 -9.46 -20.98 0.87
C ASP A 69 -9.05 -19.50 0.72
N PRO A 70 -8.89 -18.73 1.82
CA PRO A 70 -8.49 -17.31 1.74
C PRO A 70 -7.02 -17.12 1.36
N TYR A 71 -6.16 -18.14 1.48
CA TYR A 71 -4.74 -18.04 1.14
C TYR A 71 -4.49 -17.81 -0.36
N LEU A 72 -5.48 -18.10 -1.20
CA LEU A 72 -5.47 -17.78 -2.63
C LEU A 72 -5.35 -16.28 -2.92
N LEU A 73 -5.62 -15.41 -1.94
CA LEU A 73 -5.45 -13.96 -2.07
C LEU A 73 -3.99 -13.50 -1.91
N LEU A 74 -3.13 -14.31 -1.29
CA LEU A 74 -1.76 -13.89 -0.97
C LEU A 74 -0.93 -13.49 -2.20
N PRO A 75 -0.96 -14.21 -3.34
CA PRO A 75 -0.21 -13.81 -4.53
C PRO A 75 -0.60 -12.41 -5.02
N GLN A 76 -1.90 -12.07 -4.99
CA GLN A 76 -2.39 -10.75 -5.38
C GLN A 76 -1.89 -9.67 -4.41
N VAL A 77 -1.96 -9.91 -3.10
CA VAL A 77 -1.45 -8.99 -2.07
C VAL A 77 0.06 -8.76 -2.22
N MET A 78 0.82 -9.81 -2.56
CA MET A 78 2.25 -9.71 -2.80
C MET A 78 2.57 -8.95 -4.08
N ALA A 79 1.82 -9.17 -5.17
CA ALA A 79 1.96 -8.41 -6.41
C ALA A 79 1.70 -6.91 -6.20
N GLU A 80 0.65 -6.56 -5.46
CA GLU A 80 0.35 -5.17 -5.11
C GLU A 80 1.49 -4.55 -4.28
N ARG A 81 2.04 -5.30 -3.32
CA ARG A 81 3.20 -4.82 -2.52
C ARG A 81 4.40 -4.48 -3.40
N VAL A 82 4.70 -5.31 -4.40
CA VAL A 82 5.80 -5.05 -5.35
C VAL A 82 5.50 -3.82 -6.21
N SER A 83 4.26 -3.68 -6.69
CA SER A 83 3.81 -2.50 -7.44
C SER A 83 3.99 -1.22 -6.61
N MET A 84 3.46 -1.18 -5.39
CA MET A 84 3.58 -0.04 -4.48
C MET A 84 5.03 0.33 -4.16
N ALA A 85 5.88 -0.67 -3.90
CA ALA A 85 7.29 -0.43 -3.64
C ALA A 85 8.00 0.17 -4.88
N THR A 86 7.64 -0.31 -6.07
CA THR A 86 8.19 0.19 -7.33
C THR A 86 7.83 1.64 -7.57
N GLU A 87 6.55 2.03 -7.40
CA GLU A 87 6.13 3.42 -7.57
C GLU A 87 6.75 4.34 -6.52
N LEU A 88 6.80 3.94 -5.25
CA LEU A 88 7.44 4.75 -4.20
C LEU A 88 8.93 4.98 -4.48
N LEU A 89 9.66 3.97 -4.98
CA LEU A 89 11.05 4.13 -5.36
C LEU A 89 11.21 5.08 -6.55
N LYS A 90 10.28 5.09 -7.51
CA LYS A 90 10.29 6.06 -8.62
C LYS A 90 10.06 7.48 -8.11
N ASP A 91 9.08 7.69 -7.24
CA ASP A 91 8.76 9.00 -6.66
C ASP A 91 9.97 9.56 -5.89
N VAL A 92 10.57 8.75 -5.02
CA VAL A 92 11.77 9.14 -4.27
C VAL A 92 12.96 9.42 -5.20
N THR A 93 13.13 8.64 -6.27
CA THR A 93 14.17 8.89 -7.27
C THR A 93 13.95 10.23 -7.97
N HIS A 94 12.72 10.53 -8.36
CA HIS A 94 12.35 11.79 -9.00
C HIS A 94 12.63 13.00 -8.09
N ASP A 95 12.27 12.91 -6.81
CA ASP A 95 12.53 13.97 -5.83
C ASP A 95 14.04 14.18 -5.58
N LEU A 96 14.87 13.12 -5.63
CA LEU A 96 16.33 13.23 -5.56
C LEU A 96 16.92 13.92 -6.80
N GLU A 97 16.47 13.52 -8.00
CA GLU A 97 16.91 14.13 -9.26
C GLU A 97 16.48 15.59 -9.39
N GLY A 98 15.32 15.93 -8.82
CA GLY A 98 14.79 17.30 -8.76
C GLY A 98 15.47 18.20 -7.73
N GLY A 99 16.28 17.64 -6.82
CA GLY A 99 16.93 18.37 -5.72
C GLY A 99 15.99 18.75 -4.58
N ASP A 100 14.80 18.15 -4.52
CA ASP A 100 13.84 18.33 -3.42
C ASP A 100 14.26 17.55 -2.15
N MET A 101 15.17 16.59 -2.31
CA MET A 101 15.83 15.87 -1.24
C MET A 101 17.34 15.90 -1.43
N ASP A 102 18.07 15.92 -0.31
CA ASP A 102 19.52 15.96 -0.26
C ASP A 102 20.07 14.99 0.81
N PHE A 103 21.39 14.94 0.96
CA PHE A 103 22.05 14.02 1.89
C PHE A 103 21.68 14.23 3.36
N GLU A 104 21.12 15.39 3.73
CA GLU A 104 20.63 15.71 5.07
C GLU A 104 19.18 15.26 5.29
N THR A 105 18.48 14.85 4.22
CA THR A 105 17.10 14.37 4.30
C THR A 105 17.03 13.11 5.18
N PRO A 106 16.31 13.17 6.32
CA PRO A 106 16.26 12.07 7.26
C PRO A 106 15.75 10.77 6.61
N GLY A 107 16.50 9.69 6.79
CA GLY A 107 16.13 8.35 6.32
C GLY A 107 16.77 7.93 4.99
N LEU A 108 17.35 8.84 4.19
CA LEU A 108 17.98 8.46 2.91
C LEU A 108 19.15 7.49 3.07
N ALA A 109 19.97 7.66 4.12
CA ALA A 109 21.07 6.75 4.40
C ALA A 109 20.59 5.32 4.69
N GLU A 110 19.45 5.16 5.36
CA GLU A 110 18.83 3.86 5.60
C GLU A 110 18.20 3.32 4.32
N LEU A 111 17.48 4.16 3.57
CA LEU A 111 16.90 3.76 2.29
C LEU A 111 17.97 3.21 1.34
N ASN A 112 19.12 3.88 1.21
CA ASN A 112 20.23 3.42 0.38
C ASN A 112 20.74 2.02 0.79
N ARG A 113 20.82 1.73 2.10
CA ARG A 113 21.19 0.39 2.58
C ARG A 113 20.13 -0.66 2.22
N GLN A 114 18.86 -0.33 2.39
CA GLN A 114 17.76 -1.25 2.09
C GLN A 114 17.63 -1.51 0.59
N VAL A 115 17.79 -0.50 -0.26
CA VAL A 115 17.77 -0.65 -1.73
C VAL A 115 18.90 -1.56 -2.19
N LYS A 116 20.11 -1.44 -1.64
CA LYS A 116 21.22 -2.37 -1.94
C LYS A 116 20.90 -3.80 -1.54
N THR A 117 20.35 -3.99 -0.34
CA THR A 117 19.95 -5.31 0.16
C THR A 117 18.88 -5.93 -0.74
N LEU A 118 17.90 -5.14 -1.17
CA LEU A 118 16.86 -5.58 -2.10
C LEU A 118 17.46 -5.93 -3.47
N ALA A 119 18.38 -5.11 -4.00
CA ALA A 119 19.05 -5.37 -5.27
C ALA A 119 19.84 -6.69 -5.24
N ASP A 120 20.58 -6.97 -4.16
CA ASP A 120 21.31 -8.23 -4.00
C ASP A 120 20.36 -9.45 -3.95
N CYS A 121 19.20 -9.31 -3.34
CA CYS A 121 18.17 -10.35 -3.33
C CYS A 121 17.56 -10.56 -4.72
N LEU A 122 17.25 -9.48 -5.44
CA LEU A 122 16.68 -9.53 -6.78
C LEU A 122 17.69 -10.08 -7.80
N ALA A 123 18.98 -9.75 -7.69
CA ALA A 123 20.03 -10.28 -8.57
C ALA A 123 20.13 -11.81 -8.53
N LYS A 124 19.80 -12.44 -7.40
CA LYS A 124 19.72 -13.91 -7.28
C LYS A 124 18.57 -14.51 -8.08
N LEU A 125 17.49 -13.75 -8.27
CA LEU A 125 16.30 -14.15 -9.04
C LEU A 125 16.44 -13.81 -10.53
N PHE A 126 17.20 -12.76 -10.86
CA PHE A 126 17.42 -12.27 -12.21
C PHE A 126 18.92 -12.13 -12.53
N PRO A 127 19.67 -13.26 -12.65
CA PRO A 127 21.12 -13.22 -12.80
C PRO A 127 21.60 -12.58 -14.12
N ASN A 128 20.72 -12.43 -15.11
CA ASN A 128 21.06 -11.93 -16.46
C ASN A 128 20.41 -10.57 -16.80
N SER A 129 19.72 -9.93 -15.87
CA SER A 129 19.21 -8.56 -16.09
C SER A 129 20.32 -7.56 -15.81
N LYS A 130 21.15 -7.30 -16.82
CA LYS A 130 21.99 -6.11 -16.91
C LYS A 130 21.37 -5.13 -17.90
#